data_AF-A0A0F9FMX6-F1
#
_entry.id   AF-A0A0F9FMX6-F1
#
_cell.length_a   1.000
_cell.length_b   1.000
_cell.length_c   1.000
_cell.angle_alpha   90.00
_cell.angle_beta   90.00
_cell.angle_gamma   90.00
#
_symmetry.space_group_name_H-M   'P 1'
#
loop_
_entity.id
_entity.type
_entity.pdbx_description
1 polymer ?
#
loop_
_entity_poly.entity_id
_entity_poly.type
_entity_poly.pdbx_seq_one_letter_code
_entity_poly.pdbx_strand_id
1 'polypeptide(L)'
;DIPNLVPCGSHPMLDPEYSSHNMRIRHRDVALSRLDKLKLIAKWDVAFQNFRVCLANVKGRLNCGKCEKCVRTMTGLVALGILDKTKAFIENDISADQLSIFNINIRHREPFYMVMLPLLKERGRDDLVDTIYKMIEGKAG
;
A
#
# COMPACT_ATOMS: atom_id res chain seq x y z
N ASP A 1 4.30 10.36 -1.98
CA ASP A 1 5.44 9.39 -1.98
C ASP A 1 6.79 9.96 -2.44
N ILE A 2 6.86 11.17 -3.02
CA ILE A 2 8.14 11.77 -3.50
C ILE A 2 9.31 11.69 -2.49
N PRO A 3 9.12 11.95 -1.17
CA PRO A 3 10.23 11.90 -0.22
C PRO A 3 10.86 10.52 -0.05
N ASN A 4 10.16 9.46 -0.47
CA ASN A 4 10.52 8.07 -0.20
C ASN A 4 10.90 7.30 -1.49
N LEU A 5 11.34 8.02 -2.53
CA LEU A 5 11.70 7.41 -3.81
C LEU A 5 13.05 6.67 -3.70
N VAL A 6 13.09 5.47 -4.27
CA VAL A 6 14.32 4.70 -4.47
C VAL A 6 14.69 4.69 -5.95
N PRO A 7 16.00 4.67 -6.31
CA PRO A 7 16.41 4.57 -7.70
C PRO A 7 15.79 3.35 -8.38
N CYS A 8 15.02 3.59 -9.45
CA CYS A 8 14.32 2.55 -10.20
C CYS A 8 14.22 2.80 -11.71
N GLY A 9 15.03 3.73 -12.24
CA GLY A 9 15.03 4.07 -13.67
C GLY A 9 13.89 4.99 -14.12
N SER A 10 13.07 5.49 -13.20
CA SER A 10 12.04 6.52 -13.42
C SER A 10 12.10 7.54 -12.29
N HIS A 11 11.81 8.80 -12.59
CA HIS A 11 11.78 9.86 -11.59
C HIS A 11 10.74 10.94 -11.94
N PRO A 12 9.91 11.43 -11.00
CA PRO A 12 8.86 12.41 -11.30
C PRO A 12 9.32 13.71 -11.96
N MET A 13 10.57 14.12 -11.69
CA MET A 13 11.20 15.29 -12.33
C MET A 13 11.86 15.00 -13.68
N LEU A 14 12.13 13.73 -14.00
CA LEU A 14 12.80 13.33 -15.24
C LEU A 14 11.79 12.89 -16.29
N ASP A 15 10.79 12.10 -15.88
CA ASP A 15 9.85 11.49 -16.82
C ASP A 15 9.07 12.50 -17.69
N PRO A 16 8.67 13.70 -17.19
CA PRO A 16 8.06 14.73 -18.03
C PRO A 16 8.96 15.22 -19.16
N GLU A 17 10.29 15.20 -18.98
CA GLU A 17 11.28 15.65 -19.98
C GLU A 17 11.40 14.68 -21.16
N TYR A 18 10.92 13.45 -21.02
CA TYR A 18 10.79 12.50 -22.13
C TYR A 18 9.52 12.72 -22.98
N SER A 19 8.79 13.81 -22.75
CA SER A 19 7.65 14.20 -23.60
C SER A 19 8.12 14.64 -25.00
N SER A 20 7.25 14.49 -25.99
CA SER A 20 7.43 15.02 -27.35
C SER A 20 6.29 15.95 -27.75
N HIS A 21 6.26 16.38 -29.02
CA HIS A 21 5.13 17.13 -29.56
C HIS A 21 3.83 16.30 -29.56
N ASN A 22 3.90 15.02 -29.91
CA ASN A 22 2.74 14.15 -30.07
C ASN A 22 2.36 13.36 -28.80
N MET A 23 3.19 13.41 -27.76
CA MET A 23 2.96 12.66 -26.52
C MET A 23 3.44 13.45 -25.31
N ARG A 24 2.58 13.64 -24.32
CA ARG A 24 2.91 14.29 -23.05
C ARG A 24 2.93 13.26 -21.91
N ILE A 25 4.02 13.22 -21.17
CA ILE A 25 4.14 12.43 -19.94
C ILE A 25 3.87 13.37 -18.76
N ARG A 26 2.88 13.04 -17.94
CA ARG A 26 2.51 13.81 -16.76
C ARG A 26 2.33 12.88 -15.57
N HIS A 27 3.01 13.19 -14.48
CA HIS A 27 2.71 12.56 -13.20
C HIS A 27 1.53 13.26 -12.54
N ARG A 28 0.56 12.47 -12.06
CA ARG A 28 -0.60 12.97 -11.31
C ARG A 28 -0.51 12.50 -9.87
N ASP A 29 -1.01 13.33 -8.96
CA ASP A 29 -1.21 12.97 -7.56
C ASP A 29 0.08 12.51 -6.85
N VAL A 30 1.21 13.11 -7.23
CA VAL A 30 2.56 12.79 -6.71
C VAL A 30 2.72 13.11 -5.22
N ALA A 31 1.98 14.11 -4.75
CA ALA A 31 1.92 14.52 -3.37
C ALA A 31 1.17 13.51 -2.48
N LEU A 32 0.27 12.71 -3.06
CA LEU A 32 -0.53 11.75 -2.29
C LEU A 32 0.32 10.58 -1.81
N SER A 33 0.09 10.17 -0.56
CA SER A 33 0.59 8.90 -0.05
C SER A 33 -0.18 7.73 -0.66
N ARG A 34 0.34 6.52 -0.48
CA ARG A 34 -0.41 5.30 -0.82
C ARG A 34 -1.75 5.21 -0.09
N LEU A 35 -1.79 5.63 1.17
CA LEU A 35 -2.99 5.61 1.99
C LEU A 35 -4.03 6.62 1.47
N ASP A 36 -3.61 7.82 1.04
CA ASP A 36 -4.50 8.81 0.43
C ASP A 36 -5.09 8.30 -0.88
N LYS A 37 -4.30 7.59 -1.68
CA LYS A 37 -4.79 6.95 -2.91
C LYS A 37 -5.83 5.88 -2.61
N LEU A 38 -5.70 5.10 -1.52
CA LEU A 38 -6.75 4.17 -1.09
C LEU A 38 -8.04 4.91 -0.72
N LYS A 39 -7.96 6.03 0.01
CA LYS A 39 -9.13 6.87 0.32
C LYS A 39 -9.82 7.39 -0.95
N LEU A 40 -9.06 7.75 -1.98
CA LEU A 40 -9.62 8.18 -3.27
C LEU A 40 -10.28 7.03 -4.02
N ILE A 41 -9.61 5.87 -4.12
CA ILE A 41 -10.16 4.68 -4.79
C ILE A 41 -11.44 4.24 -4.11
N ALA A 42 -11.51 4.28 -2.77
CA ALA A 42 -12.70 3.92 -2.00
C ALA A 42 -13.94 4.78 -2.30
N LYS A 43 -13.76 5.98 -2.86
CA LYS A 43 -14.87 6.85 -3.30
C LYS A 43 -15.38 6.51 -4.71
N TRP A 44 -14.69 5.64 -5.43
CA TRP A 44 -15.07 5.21 -6.78
C TRP A 44 -15.42 3.72 -6.74
N ASP A 45 -16.70 3.40 -6.55
CA ASP A 45 -17.15 2.03 -6.28
C ASP A 45 -16.64 1.01 -7.31
N VAL A 46 -16.80 1.28 -8.62
CA VAL A 46 -16.32 0.36 -9.67
C VAL A 46 -14.82 0.06 -9.53
N ALA A 47 -13.98 1.06 -9.25
CA ALA A 47 -12.57 0.85 -9.03
C ALA A 47 -12.31 0.12 -7.70
N PHE A 48 -13.00 0.54 -6.64
CA PHE A 48 -12.85 -0.04 -5.30
C PHE A 48 -13.21 -1.52 -5.26
N GLN A 49 -14.20 -1.95 -6.03
CA GLN A 49 -14.62 -3.34 -6.08
C GLN A 49 -13.77 -4.22 -7.01
N ASN A 50 -12.88 -3.64 -7.84
CA ASN A 50 -12.18 -4.39 -8.90
C ASN A 50 -10.66 -4.12 -8.99
N PHE A 51 -10.06 -3.38 -8.05
CA PHE A 51 -8.64 -3.07 -8.12
C PHE A 51 -7.75 -4.30 -7.89
N ARG A 52 -6.58 -4.32 -8.54
CA ARG A 52 -5.56 -5.35 -8.39
C ARG A 52 -4.23 -4.73 -8.00
N VAL A 53 -3.70 -5.15 -6.85
CA VAL A 53 -2.33 -4.83 -6.38
C VAL A 53 -1.38 -6.01 -6.51
N CYS A 54 -1.93 -7.22 -6.62
CA CYS A 54 -1.18 -8.47 -6.69
C CYS A 54 -0.54 -8.67 -8.06
N LEU A 55 0.72 -9.11 -8.09
CA LEU A 55 1.38 -9.54 -9.33
C LEU A 55 1.35 -11.06 -9.56
N ALA A 56 0.98 -11.86 -8.55
CA ALA A 56 1.05 -13.32 -8.65
C ALA A 56 -0.04 -13.93 -9.55
N ASN A 57 -1.05 -13.15 -9.94
CA ASN A 57 -2.14 -13.56 -10.83
C ASN A 57 -2.72 -14.96 -10.50
N VAL A 58 -3.06 -15.19 -9.23
CA VAL A 58 -3.57 -16.48 -8.77
C VAL A 58 -4.97 -16.74 -9.35
N LYS A 59 -5.24 -17.98 -9.77
CA LYS A 59 -6.52 -18.37 -10.36
C LYS A 59 -7.67 -18.15 -9.37
N GLY A 60 -8.78 -17.60 -9.85
CA GLY A 60 -10.01 -17.42 -9.07
C GLY A 60 -10.00 -16.25 -8.08
N ARG A 61 -8.96 -15.41 -8.06
CA ARG A 61 -8.89 -14.25 -7.16
C ARG A 61 -8.30 -13.02 -7.86
N LEU A 62 -8.84 -11.84 -7.54
CA LEU A 62 -8.25 -10.57 -7.99
C LEU A 62 -6.90 -10.33 -7.29
N ASN A 63 -6.87 -10.52 -5.97
CA ASN A 63 -5.67 -10.40 -5.14
C ASN A 63 -5.46 -11.69 -4.31
N CYS A 64 -4.20 -12.08 -4.10
CA CYS A 64 -3.90 -13.35 -3.44
C CYS A 64 -4.03 -13.32 -1.91
N GLY A 65 -4.21 -12.14 -1.29
CA GLY A 65 -4.32 -11.96 0.16
C GLY A 65 -3.01 -12.12 0.94
N LYS A 66 -2.02 -12.84 0.41
CA LYS A 66 -0.85 -13.30 1.18
C LYS A 66 0.51 -12.71 0.80
N CYS A 67 0.64 -12.02 -0.33
CA CYS A 67 1.91 -11.38 -0.69
C CYS A 67 2.06 -10.01 -0.02
N GLU A 68 3.28 -9.51 0.12
CA GLU A 68 3.58 -8.24 0.80
C GLU A 68 2.69 -7.07 0.31
N LYS A 69 2.44 -6.99 -1.01
CA LYS A 69 1.59 -5.93 -1.57
C LYS A 69 0.14 -6.07 -1.15
N CYS A 70 -0.36 -7.30 -1.12
CA CYS A 70 -1.73 -7.60 -0.68
C CYS A 70 -1.86 -7.27 0.81
N VAL A 71 -0.97 -7.81 1.63
CA VAL A 71 -0.93 -7.61 3.09
C VAL A 71 -0.84 -6.12 3.42
N ARG A 72 0.13 -5.37 2.86
CA ARG A 72 0.22 -3.91 3.06
C ARG A 72 -1.05 -3.16 2.66
N THR A 73 -1.67 -3.54 1.54
CA THR A 73 -2.88 -2.88 1.07
C THR A 73 -4.06 -3.17 2.00
N MET A 74 -4.22 -4.42 2.42
CA MET A 74 -5.25 -4.82 3.40
C MET A 74 -5.02 -4.12 4.74
N THR A 75 -3.78 -4.02 5.25
CA THR A 75 -3.46 -3.23 6.45
C THR A 75 -3.91 -1.78 6.30
N GLY A 76 -3.68 -1.15 5.14
CA GLY A 76 -4.18 0.20 4.87
C GLY A 76 -5.71 0.29 4.85
N LEU A 77 -6.40 -0.72 4.31
CA LEU A 77 -7.87 -0.77 4.30
C LEU A 77 -8.45 -1.04 5.70
N VAL A 78 -7.78 -1.84 6.52
CA VAL A 78 -8.11 -2.06 7.94
C VAL A 78 -7.94 -0.77 8.73
N ALA A 79 -6.82 -0.07 8.54
CA ALA A 79 -6.58 1.24 9.16
C ALA A 79 -7.71 2.24 8.82
N LEU A 80 -8.18 2.23 7.57
CA LEU A 80 -9.31 3.05 7.12
C LEU A 80 -10.69 2.50 7.54
N GLY A 81 -10.77 1.26 8.03
CA GLY A 81 -12.02 0.56 8.39
C GLY A 81 -12.97 0.35 7.21
N ILE A 82 -12.41 -0.08 6.08
CA ILE A 82 -13.14 -0.31 4.83
C ILE A 82 -12.76 -1.60 4.11
N LEU A 83 -11.99 -2.50 4.72
CA LEU A 83 -11.58 -3.76 4.08
C LEU A 83 -12.80 -4.65 3.76
N ASP A 84 -13.72 -4.75 4.70
CA ASP A 84 -15.01 -5.45 4.60
C ASP A 84 -15.96 -4.87 3.54
N LYS A 85 -15.63 -3.69 2.98
CA LYS A 85 -16.45 -2.99 1.98
C LYS A 85 -16.02 -3.23 0.54
N THR A 86 -14.97 -4.02 0.30
CA THR A 86 -14.51 -4.33 -1.06
C THR A 86 -14.48 -5.83 -1.33
N LYS A 87 -14.95 -6.24 -2.50
CA LYS A 87 -14.79 -7.61 -3.02
C LYS A 87 -13.43 -7.86 -3.69
N ALA A 88 -12.55 -6.86 -3.76
CA ALA A 88 -11.21 -7.01 -4.36
C ALA A 88 -10.30 -7.95 -3.55
N PHE A 89 -10.62 -8.13 -2.26
CA PHE A 89 -10.07 -9.14 -1.37
C PHE A 89 -11.19 -10.08 -0.91
N ILE A 90 -10.84 -11.35 -0.67
CA ILE A 90 -11.76 -12.31 -0.06
C ILE A 90 -11.62 -12.22 1.47
N GLU A 91 -10.44 -11.84 1.94
CA GLU A 91 -10.14 -11.55 3.33
C GLU A 91 -10.87 -10.29 3.82
N ASN A 92 -11.41 -10.36 5.02
CA ASN A 92 -12.01 -9.22 5.72
C ASN A 92 -11.15 -8.69 6.88
N ASP A 93 -10.01 -9.34 7.16
CA ASP A 93 -9.07 -8.91 8.19
C ASP A 93 -7.64 -9.43 7.90
N ILE A 94 -6.66 -8.98 8.69
CA ILE A 94 -5.25 -9.37 8.66
C ILE A 94 -4.74 -9.65 10.07
N SER A 95 -3.92 -10.68 10.25
CA SER A 95 -3.25 -10.95 11.53
C SER A 95 -1.84 -10.35 11.60
N ALA A 96 -1.34 -10.17 12.82
CA ALA A 96 0.05 -9.79 13.08
C ALA A 96 1.06 -10.75 12.40
N ASP A 97 0.79 -12.07 12.41
CA ASP A 97 1.66 -13.07 11.79
C ASP A 97 1.75 -12.94 10.26
N GLN A 98 0.64 -12.59 9.61
CA GLN A 98 0.66 -12.34 8.16
C GLN A 98 1.49 -11.11 7.80
N LEU A 99 1.64 -10.18 8.74
CA LEU A 99 2.38 -8.94 8.55
C LEU A 99 3.88 -9.11 8.89
N SER A 100 4.19 -9.81 9.99
CA SER A 100 5.53 -9.91 10.58
C SER A 100 6.54 -10.66 9.71
N ILE A 101 6.07 -11.50 8.78
CA ILE A 101 6.94 -12.26 7.87
C ILE A 101 7.67 -11.41 6.81
N PHE A 102 7.33 -10.12 6.66
CA PHE A 102 7.93 -9.25 5.65
C PHE A 102 8.99 -8.31 6.22
N ASN A 103 10.13 -8.24 5.55
CA ASN A 103 11.10 -7.16 5.79
C ASN A 103 10.66 -5.89 5.03
N ILE A 104 10.24 -4.87 5.77
CA ILE A 104 9.77 -3.58 5.23
C ILE A 104 10.88 -2.52 5.15
N ASN A 105 12.08 -2.81 5.67
CA ASN A 105 13.23 -1.92 5.56
C ASN A 105 13.89 -2.03 4.17
N ILE A 106 13.59 -3.11 3.42
CA ILE A 106 14.04 -3.27 2.05
C ILE A 106 13.33 -2.24 1.14
N ARG A 107 14.11 -1.46 0.38
CA ARG A 107 13.62 -0.43 -0.55
C ARG A 107 12.76 0.65 0.14
N HIS A 108 13.08 0.98 1.40
CA HIS A 108 12.52 2.13 2.11
C HIS A 108 10.97 2.12 2.16
N ARG A 109 10.38 1.00 2.58
CA ARG A 109 8.91 0.82 2.60
C ARG A 109 8.28 1.19 3.95
N GLU A 110 9.07 1.41 4.99
CA GLU A 110 8.61 1.83 6.30
C GLU A 110 7.65 3.04 6.27
N PRO A 111 7.83 4.07 5.40
CA PRO A 111 6.93 5.22 5.40
C PRO A 111 5.51 4.83 4.98
N PHE A 112 5.34 3.74 4.22
CA PHE A 112 4.02 3.25 3.85
C PHE A 112 3.24 2.71 5.06
N TYR A 113 3.93 2.19 6.06
CA TYR A 113 3.32 1.64 7.27
C TYR A 113 3.18 2.70 8.37
N MET A 114 4.14 3.62 8.50
CA MET A 114 4.11 4.69 9.51
C MET A 114 2.83 5.53 9.43
N VAL A 115 2.38 5.87 8.22
CA VAL A 115 1.15 6.65 8.01
C VAL A 115 -0.12 5.92 8.43
N MET A 116 -0.07 4.59 8.62
CA MET A 116 -1.20 3.78 9.05
C MET A 116 -1.31 3.69 10.57
N LEU A 117 -0.20 3.90 11.32
CA LEU A 117 -0.13 3.66 12.76
C LEU A 117 -1.20 4.40 13.58
N PRO A 118 -1.43 5.72 13.40
CA PRO A 118 -2.44 6.43 14.19
C PRO A 118 -3.86 5.86 13.95
N LEU A 119 -4.17 5.55 12.69
CA LEU A 119 -5.47 5.01 12.31
C LEU A 119 -5.66 3.57 12.81
N LEU A 120 -4.62 2.74 12.77
CA LEU A 120 -4.67 1.39 13.35
C LEU A 120 -4.90 1.46 14.87
N LYS A 121 -4.26 2.41 15.55
CA LYS A 121 -4.45 2.66 16.99
C LYS A 121 -5.89 3.09 17.29
N GLU A 122 -6.45 4.03 16.52
CA GLU A 122 -7.85 4.45 16.63
C GLU A 122 -8.84 3.29 16.41
N ARG A 123 -8.45 2.28 15.64
CA ARG A 123 -9.23 1.05 15.38
C ARG A 123 -9.03 -0.05 16.43
N GLY A 124 -8.23 0.19 17.48
CA GLY A 124 -7.91 -0.81 18.50
C GLY A 124 -7.05 -1.96 17.98
N ARG A 125 -6.32 -1.76 16.87
CA ARG A 125 -5.41 -2.75 16.26
C ARG A 125 -4.00 -2.63 16.82
N ASP A 126 -3.91 -2.69 18.14
CA ASP A 126 -2.65 -2.65 18.87
C ASP A 126 -1.70 -3.78 18.45
N ASP A 127 -2.25 -4.95 18.13
CA ASP A 127 -1.52 -6.09 17.58
C ASP A 127 -0.72 -5.73 16.31
N LEU A 128 -1.34 -4.96 15.40
CA LEU A 128 -0.70 -4.51 14.17
C LEU A 128 0.26 -3.35 14.41
N VAL A 129 -0.11 -2.41 15.29
CA VAL A 129 0.73 -1.27 15.67
C VAL A 129 2.07 -1.77 16.24
N ASP A 130 2.01 -2.65 17.24
CA ASP A 130 3.21 -3.21 17.88
C ASP A 130 4.05 -4.03 16.91
N THR A 131 3.40 -4.77 16.02
CA THR A 131 4.10 -5.55 14.98
C THR A 131 4.83 -4.64 14.00
N ILE A 132 4.19 -3.57 13.53
CA ILE A 132 4.82 -2.59 12.63
C ILE A 132 6.01 -1.91 13.33
N TYR A 133 5.86 -1.50 14.59
CA TYR A 133 6.98 -0.92 15.35
C TYR A 133 8.16 -1.89 15.42
N LYS A 134 7.94 -3.16 15.77
CA LYS A 134 8.99 -4.19 15.78
C LYS A 134 9.65 -4.36 14.41
N MET A 135 8.87 -4.33 13.32
CA MET A 135 9.42 -4.44 11.96
C MET A 135 10.28 -3.23 11.56
N ILE A 136 9.92 -2.03 12.02
CA ILE A 136 10.70 -0.80 11.80
C ILE A 136 11.98 -0.79 12.67
N GLU A 137 11.88 -1.24 13.92
CA GLU A 137 13.00 -1.32 14.87
C GLU A 137 13.97 -2.45 14.54
N GLY A 138 13.49 -3.53 13.92
CA GLY A 138 14.28 -4.65 13.39
C GLY A 138 15.27 -4.29 12.27
N LYS A 139 15.67 -3.01 12.18
CA LYS A 139 16.81 -2.48 11.40
C LYS A 139 18.15 -3.17 11.70
N ALA A 140 18.26 -3.95 12.78
CA ALA A 140 19.48 -4.65 13.15
C ALA A 140 19.47 -6.11 12.66
N GLY A 141 20.06 -6.33 11.49
CA GLY A 141 20.30 -7.64 10.88
C GLY A 141 20.89 -7.51 9.48
#